data_AF-A0A970QKX0-F1
#
_entry.id   AF-A0A970QKX0-F1
#
_cell.length_a   1.000
_cell.length_b   1.000
_cell.length_c   1.000
_cell.angle_alpha   90.00
_cell.angle_beta   90.00
_cell.angle_gamma   90.00
#
_symmetry.space_group_name_H-M   'P 1'
#
loop_
_entity.id
_entity.type
_entity.pdbx_description
1 polymer ?
#
loop_
_entity_poly.entity_id
_entity_poly.type
_entity_poly.pdbx_seq_one_letter_code
_entity_poly.pdbx_strand_id
1 'polypeptide(L)'
;MNKKDFLDKAFDEILYYAAPIAVENMMRELPECDEVEFSDSHKTKMEKLFKQERRKLFFKKLSKLSKRVAIIAVIAIIGVTISIFSVEAWRIKVLNTIIEIKDTYGQIDFYSEGAEKDKSNFVMSYVPNGFECVRNDTRGEGNAFRMYENEDKHFSVSVRPTGGQMAFDTDGAIVSDVEINGKKGILSDMSQTVKNYILLIWYDNTYCYSINGNISAEELLKIAENISFK
;
A
#
# COMPACT_ATOMS: atom_id res chain seq x y z
N MET A 1 -4.60 47.07 81.30
CA MET A 1 -5.52 46.50 80.29
C MET A 1 -6.64 47.51 80.09
N ASN A 2 -6.88 47.98 78.86
CA ASN A 2 -7.86 49.02 78.59
C ASN A 2 -9.27 48.46 78.83
N LYS A 3 -10.20 49.25 79.38
CA LYS A 3 -11.58 48.80 79.67
C LYS A 3 -12.28 48.27 78.42
N LYS A 4 -11.87 48.78 77.26
CA LYS A 4 -12.31 48.33 75.93
C LYS A 4 -11.83 46.91 75.60
N ASP A 5 -10.54 46.60 75.82
CA ASP A 5 -9.99 45.24 75.58
C ASP A 5 -10.64 44.15 76.44
N PHE A 6 -11.01 44.50 77.68
CA PHE A 6 -11.70 43.56 78.58
C PHE A 6 -13.13 43.28 78.08
N LEU A 7 -13.83 44.32 77.61
CA LEU A 7 -15.17 44.18 77.04
C LEU A 7 -15.15 43.34 75.75
N ASP A 8 -14.17 43.59 74.88
CA ASP A 8 -14.02 42.87 73.60
C ASP A 8 -13.74 41.39 73.85
N LYS A 9 -12.85 41.05 74.80
CA LYS A 9 -12.61 39.65 75.19
C LYS A 9 -13.83 38.97 75.79
N ALA A 10 -14.57 39.66 76.64
CA ALA A 10 -15.79 39.10 77.24
C ALA A 10 -16.87 38.88 76.16
N PHE A 11 -16.98 39.78 75.18
CA PHE A 11 -17.87 39.61 74.04
C PHE A 11 -17.46 38.45 73.15
N ASP A 12 -16.17 38.31 72.83
CA ASP A 12 -15.64 37.19 72.03
C ASP A 12 -15.90 35.84 72.72
N GLU A 13 -15.76 35.78 74.05
CA GLU A 13 -16.03 34.57 74.82
C GLU A 13 -17.54 34.24 74.85
N ILE A 14 -18.40 35.25 74.98
CA ILE A 14 -19.86 35.07 74.87
C ILE A 14 -20.23 34.61 73.45
N LEU A 15 -19.65 35.20 72.41
CA LEU A 15 -19.87 34.79 71.02
C LEU A 15 -19.37 33.38 70.76
N TYR A 16 -18.24 32.99 71.35
CA TYR A 16 -17.68 31.64 71.24
C TYR A 16 -18.64 30.59 71.79
N TYR A 17 -19.31 30.87 72.92
CA TYR A 17 -20.32 29.97 73.48
C TYR A 17 -21.69 30.09 72.80
N ALA A 18 -22.10 31.27 72.38
CA ALA A 18 -23.43 31.51 71.80
C ALA A 18 -23.53 31.08 70.33
N ALA A 19 -22.45 31.18 69.56
CA ALA A 19 -22.41 30.78 68.14
C ALA A 19 -22.82 29.31 67.90
N PRO A 20 -22.26 28.29 68.58
CA PRO A 20 -22.69 26.92 68.36
C PRO A 20 -24.15 26.68 68.76
N ILE A 21 -24.65 27.35 69.81
CA ILE A 21 -26.05 27.27 70.25
C ILE A 21 -26.97 27.88 69.19
N ALA A 22 -26.59 29.03 68.62
CA ALA A 22 -27.33 29.66 67.53
C ALA A 22 -27.35 28.78 66.28
N VAL A 23 -26.24 28.15 65.92
CA VAL A 23 -26.16 27.20 64.80
C VAL A 23 -27.04 25.98 65.05
N GLU A 24 -27.02 25.41 66.25
CA GLU A 24 -27.86 24.25 66.59
C GLU A 24 -29.36 24.60 66.57
N ASN A 25 -29.72 25.79 67.05
CA ASN A 25 -31.11 26.27 67.00
C ASN A 25 -31.55 26.55 65.56
N MET A 26 -30.70 27.22 64.76
CA MET A 26 -30.97 27.41 63.33
C MET A 26 -31.11 26.07 62.60
N MET A 27 -30.28 25.08 62.93
CA MET A 27 -30.36 23.73 62.36
C MET A 27 -31.65 23.00 62.75
N ARG A 28 -32.17 23.21 63.98
CA ARG A 28 -33.46 22.66 64.43
C ARG A 28 -34.66 23.33 63.76
N GLU A 29 -34.54 24.61 63.42
CA GLU A 29 -35.58 25.39 62.75
C GLU A 29 -35.58 25.22 61.22
N LEU A 30 -34.54 24.62 60.66
CA LEU A 30 -34.54 24.26 59.24
C LEU A 30 -35.68 23.26 58.99
N PRO A 31 -36.53 23.48 57.98
CA PRO A 31 -37.44 22.44 57.54
C PRO A 31 -36.62 21.20 57.18
N GLU A 32 -37.16 20.01 57.47
CA GLU A 32 -36.57 18.77 56.94
C GLU A 32 -36.33 18.98 55.44
N CYS A 33 -35.12 18.73 54.97
CA CYS A 33 -34.83 18.83 53.55
C CYS A 33 -35.69 17.80 52.84
N ASP A 34 -36.83 18.23 52.32
CA ASP A 34 -37.59 17.44 51.37
C ASP A 34 -36.63 17.02 50.26
N GLU A 35 -36.69 15.73 49.87
CA GLU A 35 -35.93 15.25 48.73
C GLU A 35 -36.29 16.12 47.52
N VAL A 36 -35.37 16.99 47.11
CA VAL A 36 -35.58 17.88 45.98
C VAL A 36 -35.61 17.02 44.71
N GLU A 37 -36.81 16.70 44.27
CA GLU A 37 -37.01 16.04 42.99
C GLU A 37 -36.72 17.01 41.84
N PHE A 38 -35.57 16.82 41.21
CA PHE A 38 -35.23 17.54 39.99
C PHE A 38 -36.24 17.24 38.88
N SER A 39 -36.59 18.27 38.10
CA SER A 39 -37.42 18.08 36.90
C SER A 39 -36.79 17.05 35.96
N ASP A 40 -37.62 16.33 35.20
CA ASP A 40 -37.14 15.31 34.24
C ASP A 40 -36.14 15.90 33.23
N SER A 41 -36.35 17.16 32.85
CA SER A 41 -35.42 17.91 31.99
C SER A 41 -34.05 18.13 32.63
N HIS A 42 -33.97 18.34 33.94
CA HIS A 42 -32.72 18.44 34.70
C HIS A 42 -32.04 17.08 34.84
N LYS A 43 -32.79 16.03 35.22
CA LYS A 43 -32.27 14.66 35.31
C LYS A 43 -31.66 14.21 33.97
N THR A 44 -32.35 14.47 32.86
CA THR A 44 -31.88 14.15 31.50
C THR A 44 -30.60 14.94 31.13
N LYS A 45 -30.52 16.23 31.48
CA LYS A 45 -29.31 17.04 31.25
C LYS A 45 -28.13 16.51 32.08
N MET A 46 -28.35 16.18 33.35
CA MET A 46 -27.33 15.58 34.21
C MET A 46 -26.83 14.25 33.66
N GLU A 47 -27.72 13.36 33.25
CA GLU A 47 -27.33 12.10 32.63
C GLU A 47 -26.48 12.31 31.38
N LYS A 48 -26.85 13.30 30.53
CA LYS A 48 -26.09 13.62 29.33
C LYS A 48 -24.68 14.07 29.66
N LEU A 49 -24.50 14.91 30.68
CA LEU A 49 -23.19 15.35 31.16
C LEU A 49 -22.35 14.17 31.69
N PHE A 50 -22.94 13.30 32.52
CA PHE A 50 -22.25 12.13 33.04
C PHE A 50 -21.86 11.13 31.94
N LYS A 51 -22.75 10.90 30.96
CA LYS A 51 -22.46 10.07 29.78
C LYS A 51 -21.31 10.66 28.97
N GLN A 52 -21.24 11.98 28.80
CA GLN A 52 -20.15 12.65 28.10
C GLN A 52 -18.80 12.48 28.82
N GLU A 53 -18.74 12.70 30.13
CA GLU A 53 -17.49 12.55 30.89
C GLU A 53 -17.03 11.09 30.97
N ARG A 54 -17.95 10.14 31.17
CA ARG A 54 -17.62 8.69 31.10
C ARG A 54 -17.05 8.31 29.73
N ARG A 55 -17.62 8.83 28.64
CA ARG A 55 -17.09 8.61 27.28
C ARG A 55 -15.68 9.18 27.13
N LYS A 56 -15.41 10.41 27.57
CA LYS A 56 -14.07 11.02 27.51
C LYS A 56 -13.02 10.19 28.25
N LEU A 57 -13.34 9.72 29.46
CA LEU A 57 -12.46 8.87 30.25
C LEU A 57 -12.21 7.52 29.57
N PHE A 58 -13.26 6.93 28.99
CA PHE A 58 -13.16 5.69 28.22
C PHE A 58 -12.27 5.85 26.98
N PHE A 59 -12.47 6.91 26.18
CA PHE A 59 -11.62 7.22 25.03
C PHE A 59 -10.17 7.51 25.42
N LYS A 60 -9.91 8.18 26.55
CA LYS A 60 -8.54 8.35 27.08
C LYS A 60 -7.87 7.02 27.43
N LYS A 61 -8.61 6.07 28.02
CA LYS A 61 -8.08 4.72 28.32
C LYS A 61 -7.84 3.92 27.04
N LEU A 62 -8.80 3.94 26.11
CA LEU A 62 -8.66 3.28 24.80
C LEU A 62 -7.50 3.84 23.98
N SER A 63 -7.29 5.15 23.97
CA SER A 63 -6.18 5.83 23.29
C SER A 63 -4.81 5.31 23.74
N LYS A 64 -4.64 5.00 25.03
CA LYS A 64 -3.38 4.45 25.54
C LYS A 64 -3.16 3.01 25.08
N LEU A 65 -4.22 2.22 25.02
CA LEU A 65 -4.16 0.82 24.60
C LEU A 65 -4.03 0.68 23.09
N SER A 66 -4.73 1.52 22.33
CA SER A 66 -4.75 1.51 20.86
C SER A 66 -3.38 1.81 20.26
N LYS A 67 -2.58 2.67 20.89
CA LYS A 67 -1.19 2.92 20.46
C LYS A 67 -0.34 1.65 20.46
N ARG A 68 -0.45 0.82 21.50
CA ARG A 68 0.30 -0.45 21.58
C ARG A 68 -0.20 -1.46 20.56
N VAL A 69 -1.52 -1.58 20.43
CA VAL A 69 -2.15 -2.47 19.44
C VAL A 69 -1.78 -2.06 18.01
N ALA A 70 -1.76 -0.76 17.71
CA ALA A 70 -1.37 -0.24 16.41
C ALA A 70 0.08 -0.61 16.05
N ILE A 71 1.02 -0.47 17.01
CA ILE A 71 2.41 -0.87 16.79
C ILE A 71 2.53 -2.37 16.49
N ILE A 72 1.85 -3.21 17.27
CA ILE A 72 1.85 -4.66 17.06
C ILE A 72 1.22 -5.01 15.70
N ALA A 73 0.12 -4.35 15.33
CA ALA A 73 -0.53 -4.56 14.04
C ALA A 73 0.39 -4.17 12.87
N VAL A 74 1.11 -3.05 12.97
CA VAL A 74 2.09 -2.64 11.95
C VAL A 74 3.18 -3.68 11.80
N ILE A 75 3.75 -4.17 12.90
CA ILE A 75 4.78 -5.22 12.87
C ILE A 75 4.23 -6.51 12.24
N ALA A 76 3.01 -6.91 12.61
CA ALA A 76 2.35 -8.08 12.03
C ALA A 76 2.11 -7.93 10.53
N ILE A 77 1.64 -6.76 10.08
CA ILE A 77 1.45 -6.45 8.66
C ILE A 77 2.78 -6.56 7.91
N ILE A 78 3.85 -5.95 8.44
CA ILE A 78 5.19 -6.03 7.83
C ILE A 78 5.64 -7.49 7.72
N GLY A 79 5.49 -8.29 8.79
CA GLY A 79 5.84 -9.71 8.78
C GLY A 79 5.05 -10.53 7.76
N VAL A 80 3.75 -10.28 7.64
CA VAL A 80 2.89 -10.92 6.63
C VAL A 80 3.31 -10.53 5.23
N THR A 81 3.57 -9.25 4.98
CA THR A 81 4.03 -8.76 3.66
C THR A 81 5.34 -9.44 3.28
N ILE A 82 6.34 -9.49 4.16
CA ILE A 82 7.61 -10.18 3.90
C ILE A 82 7.37 -11.66 3.58
N SER A 83 6.50 -12.32 4.34
CA SER A 83 6.19 -13.74 4.15
C SER A 83 5.54 -14.03 2.78
N ILE A 84 4.58 -13.19 2.35
CA ILE A 84 3.91 -13.30 1.05
C ILE A 84 4.92 -13.08 -0.10
N PHE A 85 5.77 -12.07 0.02
CA PHE A 85 6.75 -11.73 -1.02
C PHE A 85 7.95 -12.68 -1.05
N SER A 86 8.21 -13.45 0.02
CA SER A 86 9.26 -14.47 0.07
C SER A 86 8.92 -15.73 -0.74
N VAL A 87 7.64 -15.98 -1.02
CA VAL A 87 7.20 -17.19 -1.74
C VAL A 87 6.84 -16.82 -3.18
N GLU A 88 7.56 -17.39 -4.15
CA GLU A 88 7.40 -17.08 -5.59
C GLU A 88 5.96 -17.21 -6.09
N ALA A 89 5.26 -18.28 -5.73
CA ALA A 89 3.89 -18.51 -6.18
C ALA A 89 2.90 -17.45 -5.67
N TRP A 90 3.05 -17.01 -4.42
CA TRP A 90 2.18 -16.01 -3.81
C TRP A 90 2.51 -14.61 -4.32
N ARG A 91 3.80 -14.28 -4.45
CA ARG A 91 4.27 -13.02 -5.04
C ARG A 91 3.69 -12.80 -6.44
N ILE A 92 3.78 -13.81 -7.31
CA ILE A 92 3.27 -13.70 -8.68
C ILE A 92 1.77 -13.48 -8.69
N LYS A 93 1.01 -14.21 -7.87
CA LYS A 93 -0.44 -14.05 -7.78
C LYS A 93 -0.85 -12.65 -7.31
N VAL A 94 -0.19 -12.13 -6.28
CA VAL A 94 -0.45 -10.78 -5.75
C VAL A 94 -0.09 -9.70 -6.77
N LEU A 95 1.05 -9.84 -7.45
CA LEU A 95 1.45 -8.92 -8.52
C LEU A 95 0.45 -8.96 -9.68
N ASN A 96 0.03 -10.15 -10.12
CA ASN A 96 -0.95 -10.30 -11.19
C ASN A 96 -2.29 -9.62 -10.84
N THR A 97 -2.78 -9.72 -9.61
CA THR A 97 -4.01 -9.03 -9.18
C THR A 97 -3.84 -7.50 -9.14
N ILE A 98 -2.66 -6.97 -8.77
CA ILE A 98 -2.40 -5.53 -8.83
C ILE A 98 -2.31 -5.04 -10.28
N ILE A 99 -1.75 -5.87 -11.17
CA ILE A 99 -1.66 -5.61 -12.61
C ILE A 99 -3.06 -5.65 -13.26
N GLU A 100 -3.92 -6.59 -12.88
CA GLU A 100 -5.32 -6.70 -13.32
C GLU A 100 -6.14 -5.44 -12.98
N ILE A 101 -5.75 -4.67 -11.96
CA ILE A 101 -6.41 -3.41 -11.59
C ILE A 101 -5.98 -2.22 -12.49
N LYS A 102 -5.06 -2.42 -13.46
CA LYS A 102 -4.59 -1.40 -14.41
C LYS A 102 -4.97 -1.74 -15.86
N ASP A 103 -6.24 -1.55 -16.22
CA ASP A 103 -6.78 -1.89 -17.55
C ASP A 103 -6.20 -1.12 -18.76
N THR A 104 -5.43 -0.04 -18.56
CA THR A 104 -4.98 0.84 -19.66
C THR A 104 -3.48 0.79 -19.96
N TYR A 105 -2.67 0.24 -19.06
CA TYR A 105 -1.23 0.09 -19.27
C TYR A 105 -0.66 -1.00 -18.35
N GLY A 106 0.16 -1.88 -18.92
CA GLY A 106 0.96 -2.84 -18.18
C GLY A 106 2.27 -2.20 -17.73
N GLN A 107 2.67 -2.44 -16.49
CA GLN A 107 3.98 -2.03 -15.98
C GLN A 107 4.63 -3.20 -15.24
N ILE A 108 5.85 -3.57 -15.65
CA ILE A 108 6.69 -4.53 -14.94
C ILE A 108 7.85 -3.78 -14.29
N ASP A 109 7.92 -3.88 -12.97
CA ASP A 109 9.05 -3.37 -12.17
C ASP A 109 10.07 -4.50 -11.98
N PHE A 110 11.24 -4.36 -12.59
CA PHE A 110 12.34 -5.32 -12.45
C PHE A 110 13.27 -4.88 -11.33
N TYR A 111 13.25 -5.62 -10.20
CA TYR A 111 14.21 -5.45 -9.12
C TYR A 111 15.42 -6.36 -9.38
N SER A 112 16.60 -5.78 -9.65
CA SER A 112 17.86 -6.52 -9.64
C SER A 112 18.88 -5.84 -8.73
N GLU A 113 19.50 -6.62 -7.85
CA GLU A 113 20.72 -6.25 -7.15
C GLU A 113 21.90 -6.85 -7.93
N GLY A 114 22.69 -6.00 -8.58
CA GLY A 114 24.10 -6.30 -8.88
C GLY A 114 24.41 -7.45 -9.85
N ALA A 115 23.62 -7.67 -10.90
CA ALA A 115 23.99 -8.66 -11.92
C ALA A 115 25.18 -8.17 -12.79
N GLU A 116 26.18 -9.04 -13.00
CA GLU A 116 27.32 -8.80 -13.89
C GLU A 116 26.84 -8.54 -15.32
N LYS A 117 27.13 -7.33 -15.82
CA LYS A 117 26.57 -6.75 -17.06
C LYS A 117 27.30 -7.19 -18.34
N ASP A 118 27.86 -8.40 -18.39
CA ASP A 118 28.90 -8.74 -19.38
C ASP A 118 28.44 -9.59 -20.57
N LYS A 119 27.14 -9.93 -20.68
CA LYS A 119 26.62 -10.83 -21.73
C LYS A 119 25.48 -10.21 -22.55
N SER A 120 25.75 -9.16 -23.34
CA SER A 120 24.76 -8.60 -24.29
C SER A 120 24.66 -9.35 -25.63
N ASN A 121 25.59 -10.27 -25.92
CA ASN A 121 25.62 -10.96 -27.21
C ASN A 121 24.67 -12.16 -27.23
N PHE A 122 23.40 -11.88 -27.51
CA PHE A 122 22.41 -12.92 -27.80
C PHE A 122 22.54 -13.41 -29.26
N VAL A 123 22.37 -14.71 -29.45
CA VAL A 123 22.34 -15.40 -30.73
C VAL A 123 20.90 -15.84 -31.00
N MET A 124 20.39 -15.52 -32.18
CA MET A 124 19.13 -16.09 -32.66
C MET A 124 19.43 -17.23 -33.61
N SER A 125 19.00 -18.43 -33.25
CA SER A 125 19.14 -19.63 -34.07
C SER A 125 18.00 -19.80 -35.07
N TYR A 126 16.96 -18.95 -34.98
CA TYR A 126 15.83 -18.94 -35.89
C TYR A 126 15.47 -17.51 -36.29
N VAL A 127 15.30 -17.30 -37.60
CA VAL A 127 14.72 -16.10 -38.20
C VAL A 127 13.71 -16.59 -39.24
N PRO A 128 12.46 -16.09 -39.26
CA PRO A 128 11.48 -16.53 -40.24
C PRO A 128 11.94 -16.28 -41.67
N ASN A 129 11.50 -17.15 -42.60
CA ASN A 129 11.93 -17.07 -44.00
C ASN A 129 11.56 -15.72 -44.63
N GLY A 130 12.50 -15.14 -45.39
CA GLY A 130 12.32 -13.87 -46.08
C GLY A 130 12.58 -12.62 -45.23
N PHE A 131 12.85 -12.77 -43.93
CA PHE A 131 13.22 -11.64 -43.08
C PHE A 131 14.72 -11.36 -43.12
N GLU A 132 15.06 -10.08 -43.31
CA GLU A 132 16.43 -9.60 -43.29
C GLU A 132 16.66 -8.65 -42.11
N CYS A 133 17.85 -8.70 -41.52
CA CYS A 133 18.22 -7.81 -40.42
C CYS A 133 18.54 -6.42 -40.94
N VAL A 134 17.62 -5.47 -40.78
CA VAL A 134 17.78 -4.07 -41.23
C VAL A 134 18.49 -3.19 -40.18
N ARG A 135 18.48 -3.60 -38.92
CA ARG A 135 19.15 -2.86 -37.83
C ARG A 135 19.66 -3.79 -36.74
N ASN A 136 20.89 -3.54 -36.29
CA ASN A 136 21.52 -4.28 -35.20
C ASN A 136 22.32 -3.30 -34.31
N ASP A 137 21.72 -2.91 -33.19
CA ASP A 137 22.32 -2.03 -32.20
C ASP A 137 22.73 -2.86 -30.99
N THR A 138 24.03 -2.99 -30.75
CA THR A 138 24.54 -3.44 -29.45
C THR A 138 25.02 -2.21 -28.71
N ARG A 139 24.22 -1.75 -27.73
CA ARG A 139 24.59 -0.63 -26.88
C ARG A 139 25.38 -1.20 -25.69
N GLY A 140 26.40 -0.47 -25.23
CA GLY A 140 27.11 -0.85 -24.01
C GLY A 140 26.14 -1.11 -22.84
N GLU A 141 26.60 -1.84 -21.83
CA GLU A 141 25.85 -2.15 -20.60
C GLU A 141 24.76 -3.22 -20.72
N GLY A 142 24.93 -4.25 -21.56
CA GLY A 142 23.98 -5.37 -21.58
C GLY A 142 22.76 -5.16 -22.49
N ASN A 143 22.67 -4.03 -23.20
CA ASN A 143 21.53 -3.69 -24.06
C ASN A 143 21.77 -4.12 -25.51
N ALA A 144 20.83 -4.85 -26.09
CA ALA A 144 20.88 -5.22 -27.49
C ALA A 144 19.51 -5.05 -28.15
N PHE A 145 19.51 -4.64 -29.41
CA PHE A 145 18.32 -4.43 -30.22
C PHE A 145 18.59 -4.88 -31.65
N ARG A 146 17.70 -5.71 -32.20
CA ARG A 146 17.73 -6.10 -33.61
C ARG A 146 16.37 -5.92 -34.23
N MET A 147 16.30 -5.45 -35.47
CA MET A 147 15.07 -5.29 -36.23
C MET A 147 15.19 -6.02 -37.56
N TYR A 148 14.11 -6.70 -37.92
CA TYR A 148 14.00 -7.51 -39.11
C TYR A 148 12.77 -7.10 -39.90
N GLU A 149 12.89 -7.05 -41.21
CA GLU A 149 11.83 -6.64 -42.13
C GLU A 149 11.69 -7.66 -43.27
N ASN A 150 10.48 -7.81 -43.76
CA ASN A 150 10.10 -8.58 -44.95
C ASN A 150 8.85 -7.94 -45.55
N GLU A 151 9.02 -7.15 -46.61
CA GLU A 151 7.93 -6.37 -47.23
C GLU A 151 7.20 -5.51 -46.19
N ASP A 152 5.90 -5.75 -45.97
CA ASP A 152 5.07 -5.03 -45.00
C ASP A 152 5.17 -5.60 -43.57
N LYS A 153 5.90 -6.69 -43.38
CA LYS A 153 6.07 -7.36 -42.08
C LYS A 153 7.39 -6.98 -41.44
N HIS A 154 7.36 -6.82 -40.12
CA HIS A 154 8.54 -6.52 -39.33
C HIS A 154 8.42 -7.12 -37.93
N PHE A 155 9.58 -7.39 -37.32
CA PHE A 155 9.68 -7.63 -35.90
C PHE A 155 11.00 -7.09 -35.37
N SER A 156 11.02 -6.74 -34.10
CA SER A 156 12.25 -6.42 -33.39
C SER A 156 12.41 -7.25 -32.13
N VAL A 157 13.65 -7.43 -31.73
CA VAL A 157 14.07 -8.14 -30.52
C VAL A 157 14.88 -7.17 -29.68
N SER A 158 14.50 -6.98 -28.43
CA SER A 158 15.23 -6.19 -27.46
C SER A 158 15.63 -7.05 -26.27
N VAL A 159 16.89 -6.95 -25.87
CA VAL A 159 17.43 -7.52 -24.64
C VAL A 159 17.96 -6.38 -23.80
N ARG A 160 17.55 -6.29 -22.54
CA ARG A 160 17.97 -5.25 -21.61
C ARG A 160 18.22 -5.87 -20.25
N PRO A 161 19.22 -5.41 -19.47
CA PRO A 161 19.39 -5.88 -18.10
C PRO A 161 18.11 -5.66 -17.29
N THR A 162 17.76 -6.59 -16.41
CA THR A 162 16.75 -6.35 -15.39
C THR A 162 17.24 -5.24 -14.47
N GLY A 163 16.42 -4.21 -14.24
CA GLY A 163 16.79 -3.01 -13.49
C GLY A 163 16.12 -1.78 -14.10
N GLY A 164 14.85 -1.57 -13.76
CA GLY A 164 14.04 -0.48 -14.31
C GLY A 164 12.57 -0.84 -14.45
N GLN A 165 11.78 0.10 -14.98
CA GLN A 165 10.35 -0.09 -15.24
C GLN A 165 10.14 -0.28 -16.74
N MET A 166 9.37 -1.31 -17.13
CA MET A 166 8.89 -1.47 -18.50
C MET A 166 7.40 -1.23 -18.53
N ALA A 167 7.00 -0.12 -19.14
CA ALA A 167 5.61 0.14 -19.48
C ALA A 167 5.34 -0.43 -20.87
N PHE A 168 4.21 -1.11 -21.02
CA PHE A 168 3.68 -1.54 -22.31
C PHE A 168 2.20 -1.23 -22.38
N ASP A 169 1.78 -0.85 -23.57
CA ASP A 169 0.38 -0.58 -23.87
C ASP A 169 -0.38 -1.91 -23.84
N THR A 170 -1.51 -1.93 -23.15
CA THR A 170 -2.43 -3.08 -23.08
C THR A 170 -3.83 -2.69 -23.55
N ASP A 171 -4.03 -1.46 -24.03
CA ASP A 171 -5.33 -0.95 -24.42
C ASP A 171 -5.85 -1.67 -25.66
N GLY A 172 -6.89 -2.49 -25.48
CA GLY A 172 -7.48 -3.35 -26.51
C GLY A 172 -6.71 -4.64 -26.81
N ALA A 173 -5.69 -4.99 -26.02
CA ALA A 173 -4.92 -6.21 -26.21
C ALA A 173 -5.58 -7.44 -25.56
N ILE A 174 -5.44 -8.60 -26.20
CA ILE A 174 -5.68 -9.89 -25.55
C ILE A 174 -4.35 -10.28 -24.86
N VAL A 175 -4.35 -10.26 -23.54
CA VAL A 175 -3.17 -10.59 -22.73
C VAL A 175 -3.25 -12.05 -22.28
N SER A 176 -2.15 -12.80 -22.45
CA SER A 176 -2.04 -14.19 -22.02
C SER A 176 -0.68 -14.49 -21.38
N ASP A 177 -0.69 -15.37 -20.39
CA ASP A 177 0.53 -15.91 -19.79
C ASP A 177 1.14 -16.96 -20.72
N VAL A 178 2.46 -16.90 -20.92
CA VAL A 178 3.21 -17.85 -21.74
C VAL A 178 4.46 -18.32 -21.01
N GLU A 179 5.00 -19.46 -21.43
CA GLU A 179 6.24 -20.01 -20.90
C GLU A 179 7.23 -20.22 -22.04
N ILE A 180 8.43 -19.64 -21.91
CA ILE A 180 9.49 -19.70 -22.92
C ILE A 180 10.74 -20.28 -22.26
N ASN A 181 11.17 -21.46 -22.67
CA ASN A 181 12.36 -22.13 -22.13
C ASN A 181 12.36 -22.21 -20.57
N GLY A 182 11.20 -22.51 -19.97
CA GLY A 182 11.04 -22.59 -18.51
C GLY A 182 10.92 -21.23 -17.79
N LYS A 183 10.89 -20.12 -18.53
CA LYS A 183 10.75 -18.76 -18.00
C LYS A 183 9.35 -18.24 -18.25
N LYS A 184 8.77 -17.58 -17.25
CA LYS A 184 7.45 -16.95 -17.39
C LYS A 184 7.53 -15.71 -18.27
N GLY A 185 6.54 -15.55 -19.13
CA GLY A 185 6.38 -14.41 -20.02
C GLY A 185 4.91 -14.00 -20.17
N ILE A 186 4.71 -12.88 -20.83
CA ILE A 186 3.42 -12.27 -21.15
C ILE A 186 3.39 -12.04 -22.66
N LEU A 187 2.31 -12.48 -23.29
CA LEU A 187 1.98 -12.16 -24.68
C LEU A 187 0.79 -11.18 -24.68
N SER A 188 1.00 -10.02 -25.27
CA SER A 188 -0.01 -8.99 -25.51
C SER A 188 -0.31 -8.94 -27.01
N ASP A 189 -1.45 -9.49 -27.41
CA ASP A 189 -1.88 -9.57 -28.81
C ASP A 189 -2.84 -8.43 -29.15
N MET A 190 -2.38 -7.49 -29.99
CA MET A 190 -3.18 -6.41 -30.57
C MET A 190 -3.39 -6.59 -32.08
N SER A 191 -3.18 -7.79 -32.62
CA SER A 191 -3.35 -8.09 -34.06
C SER A 191 -4.78 -7.82 -34.54
N GLN A 192 -5.78 -7.96 -33.66
CA GLN A 192 -7.19 -7.67 -33.96
C GLN A 192 -7.56 -6.18 -33.81
N THR A 193 -6.61 -5.33 -33.43
CA THR A 193 -6.81 -3.87 -33.31
C THR A 193 -6.27 -3.13 -34.54
N VAL A 194 -6.58 -1.83 -34.65
CA VAL A 194 -6.03 -0.95 -35.70
C VAL A 194 -4.50 -0.89 -35.66
N LYS A 195 -3.88 -1.17 -34.51
CA LYS A 195 -2.42 -1.17 -34.33
C LYS A 195 -1.74 -2.38 -35.00
N ASN A 196 -2.47 -3.49 -35.21
CA ASN A 196 -2.01 -4.74 -35.82
C ASN A 196 -0.59 -5.16 -35.39
N TYR A 197 -0.41 -5.45 -34.11
CA TYR A 197 0.90 -5.70 -33.54
C TYR A 197 0.82 -6.64 -32.34
N ILE A 198 1.87 -7.42 -32.09
CA ILE A 198 1.96 -8.34 -30.97
C ILE A 198 3.24 -8.05 -30.21
N LEU A 199 3.14 -8.06 -28.88
CA LEU A 199 4.25 -7.85 -27.96
C LEU A 199 4.40 -9.09 -27.07
N LEU A 200 5.58 -9.70 -27.11
CA LEU A 200 5.99 -10.80 -26.26
C LEU A 200 7.06 -10.31 -25.30
N ILE A 201 6.88 -10.48 -24.01
CA ILE A 201 7.85 -10.12 -22.97
C ILE A 201 8.13 -11.34 -22.10
N TRP A 202 9.39 -11.64 -21.83
CA TRP A 202 9.77 -12.59 -20.79
C TRP A 202 11.04 -12.11 -20.10
N TYR A 203 11.38 -12.71 -18.98
CA TYR A 203 12.52 -12.26 -18.18
C TYR A 203 13.14 -13.41 -17.38
N ASP A 204 14.37 -13.20 -16.97
CA ASP A 204 15.05 -13.97 -15.93
C ASP A 204 15.62 -13.04 -14.85
N ASN A 205 16.52 -13.53 -14.00
CA ASN A 205 17.12 -12.74 -12.93
C ASN A 205 18.12 -11.68 -13.42
N THR A 206 18.46 -11.67 -14.71
CA THR A 206 19.55 -10.86 -15.28
C THR A 206 19.08 -9.99 -16.46
N TYR A 207 18.21 -10.50 -17.32
CA TYR A 207 17.74 -9.84 -18.53
C TYR A 207 16.22 -9.89 -18.67
N CYS A 208 15.67 -8.79 -19.17
CA CYS A 208 14.34 -8.70 -19.74
C CYS A 208 14.45 -8.76 -21.27
N TYR A 209 13.56 -9.51 -21.88
CA TYR A 209 13.49 -9.76 -23.30
C TYR A 209 12.15 -9.29 -23.80
N SER A 210 12.14 -8.65 -24.97
CA SER A 210 10.90 -8.39 -25.67
C SER A 210 11.05 -8.64 -27.16
N ILE A 211 10.07 -9.31 -27.75
CA ILE A 211 9.89 -9.40 -29.20
C ILE A 211 8.59 -8.72 -29.55
N ASN A 212 8.62 -7.93 -30.60
CA ASN A 212 7.52 -7.05 -30.91
C ASN A 212 7.42 -6.83 -32.42
N GLY A 213 6.25 -7.03 -33.02
CA GLY A 213 6.08 -6.98 -34.47
C GLY A 213 4.67 -7.30 -34.94
N ASN A 214 4.44 -7.24 -36.25
CA ASN A 214 3.16 -7.55 -36.90
C ASN A 214 3.15 -8.93 -37.56
N ILE A 215 3.89 -9.88 -36.98
CA ILE A 215 3.92 -11.30 -37.37
C ILE A 215 3.09 -12.14 -36.40
N SER A 216 2.79 -13.39 -36.74
CA SER A 216 1.95 -14.24 -35.90
C SER A 216 2.58 -14.52 -34.54
N ALA A 217 1.74 -14.70 -33.51
CA ALA A 217 2.19 -15.07 -32.17
C ALA A 217 3.04 -16.37 -32.18
N GLU A 218 2.67 -17.33 -33.03
CA GLU A 218 3.43 -18.59 -33.22
C GLU A 218 4.87 -18.34 -33.69
N GLU A 219 5.08 -17.43 -34.65
CA GLU A 219 6.42 -17.08 -35.11
C GLU A 219 7.21 -16.34 -34.03
N LEU A 220 6.57 -15.43 -33.28
CA LEU A 220 7.21 -14.73 -32.16
C LEU A 220 7.67 -15.69 -31.06
N LEU A 221 6.83 -16.66 -30.69
CA LEU A 221 7.17 -17.69 -29.70
C LEU A 221 8.34 -18.55 -30.18
N LYS A 222 8.31 -18.98 -31.45
CA LYS A 222 9.39 -19.76 -32.05
C LYS A 222 10.71 -19.00 -32.11
N ILE A 223 10.68 -17.69 -32.39
CA ILE A 223 11.88 -16.84 -32.29
C ILE A 223 12.37 -16.81 -30.84
N ALA A 224 11.47 -16.61 -29.86
CA ALA A 224 11.82 -16.52 -28.45
C ALA A 224 12.47 -17.80 -27.90
N GLU A 225 11.94 -18.96 -28.27
CA GLU A 225 12.48 -20.28 -27.90
C GLU A 225 13.90 -20.51 -28.43
N ASN A 226 14.22 -19.89 -29.57
CA ASN A 226 15.51 -20.04 -30.27
C ASN A 226 16.50 -18.91 -30.00
N ILE A 227 16.27 -18.08 -28.97
CA ILE A 227 17.24 -17.11 -28.46
C ILE A 227 18.15 -17.80 -27.44
N SER A 228 19.46 -17.75 -27.67
CA SER A 228 20.50 -18.26 -26.77
C SER A 228 21.58 -17.20 -26.51
N PHE A 229 22.38 -17.39 -25.46
CA PHE A 229 23.50 -16.51 -25.12
C PHE A 229 24.83 -17.20 -25.39
N LYS A 230 25.80 -16.41 -25.83
CA LYS A 230 27.18 -16.85 -26.02
C LYS A 230 28.05 -16.50 -24.81
#